data_AF-A0A2W5DQB7-F1
#
_entry.id   AF-A0A2W5DQB7-F1
#
_cell.length_a   1.000
_cell.length_b   1.000
_cell.length_c   1.000
_cell.angle_alpha   90.00
_cell.angle_beta   90.00
_cell.angle_gamma   90.00
#
_symmetry.space_group_name_H-M   'P 1'
#
loop_
_entity.id
_entity.type
_entity.pdbx_description
1 polymer ?
#
loop_
_entity_poly.entity_id
_entity_poly.type
_entity_poly.pdbx_seq_one_letter_code
_entity_poly.pdbx_strand_id
1 'polypeptide(L)'
;MILPPVGVVIPVLPSAFVTLTIGGLAYYYANGVYYRPAPDGYAVVAAPAGADAAQVVQAPPTPPAVLPPAPKPDPIIYPRNGQSTEQLEADRRECNRWATTQPRAQADSSVFNRAVEACMDGRGYTMR
;
A
#
# COMPACT_ATOMS: atom_id res chain seq x y z
N MET A 1 10.10 31.74 18.18
CA MET A 1 10.33 30.28 18.14
C MET A 1 11.62 30.05 17.38
N ILE A 2 12.60 29.37 17.97
CA ILE A 2 13.93 29.21 17.36
C ILE A 2 13.83 28.02 16.40
N LEU A 3 13.79 28.29 15.08
CA LEU A 3 13.87 27.22 14.09
C LEU A 3 15.27 26.60 14.15
N PRO A 4 15.39 25.27 14.18
CA PRO A 4 16.70 24.62 14.09
C PRO A 4 17.39 25.05 12.79
N PRO A 5 18.72 25.25 12.79
CA PRO A 5 19.46 25.61 11.60
C PRO A 5 19.25 24.55 10.51
N VAL A 6 18.77 25.01 9.36
CA VAL A 6 18.64 24.22 8.15
C VAL A 6 20.00 23.67 7.72
N GLY A 7 20.05 22.39 7.33
CA GLY A 7 21.26 21.72 6.86
C GLY A 7 21.75 20.54 7.69
N VAL A 8 21.11 20.21 8.82
CA VAL A 8 21.45 19.00 9.60
C VAL A 8 21.01 17.76 8.83
N VAL A 9 21.94 16.85 8.55
CA VAL A 9 21.64 15.55 7.92
C VAL A 9 21.50 14.48 9.00
N ILE A 10 20.37 13.79 9.02
CA ILE A 10 20.15 12.63 9.89
C ILE A 10 20.15 11.34 9.06
N PRO A 11 20.74 10.25 9.58
CA PRO A 11 20.81 9.00 8.84
C PRO A 11 19.45 8.28 8.76
N VAL A 12 18.54 8.58 9.68
CA VAL A 12 17.23 7.92 9.78
C VAL A 12 16.14 8.90 10.18
N LEU A 13 14.99 8.82 9.52
CA LEU A 13 13.81 9.60 9.88
C LEU A 13 13.09 8.97 11.08
N PRO A 14 12.40 9.77 11.91
CA PRO A 14 11.52 9.25 12.95
C PRO A 14 10.44 8.35 12.38
N SER A 15 10.04 7.28 13.07
CA SER A 15 9.07 6.28 12.58
C SER A 15 7.71 6.85 12.15
N ALA A 16 7.30 8.00 12.70
CA ALA A 16 6.06 8.69 12.35
C ALA A 16 6.30 9.88 11.40
N PHE A 17 6.95 9.65 10.26
CA PHE A 17 7.08 10.68 9.22
C PHE A 17 6.02 10.52 8.12
N VAL A 18 5.76 11.63 7.43
CA VAL A 18 4.83 11.74 6.32
C VAL A 18 5.60 12.13 5.07
N THR A 19 5.42 11.43 3.95
CA THR A 19 6.00 11.85 2.67
C THR A 19 5.05 12.81 1.98
N LEU A 20 5.59 13.94 1.54
CA LEU A 20 4.91 15.04 0.87
C LEU A 20 5.48 15.18 -0.54
N THR A 21 4.62 15.31 -1.54
CA THR A 21 5.04 15.65 -2.91
C THR A 21 4.71 17.10 -3.19
N ILE A 22 5.73 17.90 -3.48
CA ILE A 22 5.60 19.35 -3.72
C ILE A 22 6.37 19.69 -4.99
N GLY A 23 5.66 20.14 -6.03
CA GLY A 23 6.28 20.48 -7.32
C GLY A 23 6.98 19.29 -8.01
N GLY A 24 6.53 18.05 -7.76
CA GLY A 24 7.15 16.83 -8.29
C GLY A 24 8.40 16.35 -7.54
N LEU A 25 8.77 17.04 -6.46
CA LEU A 25 9.88 16.65 -5.59
C LEU A 25 9.34 16.01 -4.30
N ALA A 26 10.03 14.96 -3.83
CA ALA A 26 9.72 14.29 -2.58
C ALA A 26 10.31 15.05 -1.39
N TYR A 27 9.45 15.30 -0.41
CA TYR A 27 9.78 15.88 0.89
C TYR A 27 9.28 14.94 1.99
N TYR A 28 9.95 14.93 3.13
CA TYR A 28 9.53 14.16 4.30
C TYR A 28 9.21 15.12 5.44
N TYR A 29 8.12 14.91 6.15
CA TYR A 29 7.65 15.77 7.22
C TYR A 29 7.47 14.95 8.50
N ALA A 30 8.14 15.33 9.58
CA ALA A 30 8.00 14.67 10.87
C ALA A 30 8.10 15.69 12.01
N ASN A 31 7.17 15.63 12.97
CA ASN A 31 7.17 16.47 14.17
C ASN A 31 7.33 17.99 13.89
N GLY A 32 6.76 18.50 12.80
CA GLY A 32 6.88 19.92 12.43
C GLY A 32 8.14 20.29 11.63
N VAL A 33 8.99 19.32 11.30
CA VAL A 33 10.25 19.52 10.58
C VAL A 33 10.18 18.90 9.19
N TYR A 34 10.71 19.60 8.19
CA TYR A 34 10.81 19.14 6.81
C TYR A 34 12.21 18.58 6.55
N TYR A 35 12.27 17.48 5.81
CA TYR A 35 13.49 16.80 5.43
C TYR A 35 13.49 16.50 3.93
N ARG A 36 14.67 16.47 3.32
CA ARG A 36 14.89 16.07 1.93
C ARG A 36 15.89 14.94 1.82
N PRO A 37 15.74 14.04 0.84
CA PRO A 37 16.74 13.01 0.59
C PRO A 37 18.07 13.66 0.16
N ALA A 38 19.15 13.21 0.78
CA ALA A 38 20.52 13.62 0.53
C ALA A 38 21.42 12.36 0.45
N PRO A 39 22.63 12.46 -0.13
CA PRO A 39 23.52 11.30 -0.27
C PRO A 39 23.84 10.59 1.05
N ASP A 40 23.93 11.35 2.15
CA ASP A 40 24.27 10.87 3.51
C ASP A 40 23.03 10.63 4.41
N GLY A 41 21.82 10.68 3.86
CA GLY A 41 20.58 10.47 4.61
C GLY A 41 19.52 11.52 4.32
N TYR A 42 19.03 12.20 5.35
CA TYR A 42 17.92 13.15 5.25
C TYR A 42 18.32 14.51 5.81
N ALA A 43 18.42 15.50 4.92
CA ALA A 43 18.77 16.87 5.29
C ALA A 43 17.53 17.64 5.76
N VAL A 44 17.60 18.24 6.95
CA VAL A 44 16.59 19.16 7.49
C VAL A 44 16.55 20.41 6.62
N VAL A 45 15.38 20.71 6.08
CA VAL A 45 15.13 21.89 5.27
C VAL A 45 14.04 22.77 5.88
N ALA A 46 14.03 24.04 5.48
CA ALA A 46 12.95 24.95 5.82
C ALA A 46 11.66 24.47 5.14
N ALA A 47 10.52 24.90 5.69
CA ALA A 47 9.22 24.65 5.07
C ALA A 47 9.24 25.17 3.62
N PRO A 48 9.06 24.31 2.60
CA PRO A 48 9.02 24.73 1.21
C PRO A 48 7.77 25.58 0.95
N ALA A 49 7.90 26.58 0.08
CA ALA A 49 6.75 27.33 -0.43
C ALA A 49 5.85 26.35 -1.22
N GLY A 50 4.59 26.20 -0.80
CA GLY A 50 3.67 25.18 -1.32
C GLY A 50 3.46 23.96 -0.42
N ALA A 51 3.94 23.99 0.83
CA ALA A 51 3.59 23.00 1.85
C ALA A 51 2.07 22.92 2.10
N ASP A 52 1.35 24.02 1.90
CA ASP A 52 -0.10 24.13 1.92
C ASP A 52 -0.79 23.39 0.74
N ALA A 53 -0.09 23.25 -0.40
CA ALA A 53 -0.53 22.50 -1.57
C ALA A 53 0.08 21.09 -1.64
N ALA A 54 0.79 20.67 -0.58
CA ALA A 54 1.49 19.40 -0.55
C ALA A 54 0.49 18.24 -0.59
N GLN A 55 0.65 17.37 -1.58
CA GLN A 55 -0.07 16.10 -1.58
C GLN A 55 0.62 15.17 -0.59
N VAL A 56 -0.12 14.72 0.42
CA VAL A 56 0.32 13.70 1.37
C VAL A 56 0.33 12.37 0.63
N VAL A 57 1.51 11.92 0.23
CA VAL A 57 1.72 10.65 -0.48
C VAL A 57 2.41 9.71 0.50
N GLN A 58 1.71 9.25 1.54
CA GLN A 58 2.37 8.40 2.54
C GLN A 58 2.79 7.05 1.95
N ALA A 59 4.09 6.78 2.00
CA ALA A 59 4.61 5.43 2.24
C ALA A 59 5.83 5.53 3.17
N PRO A 60 5.85 4.82 4.32
CA PRO A 60 7.05 4.69 5.15
C PRO A 60 8.16 3.96 4.37
N PRO A 61 9.43 4.10 4.76
CA PRO A 61 10.51 3.30 4.21
C PRO A 61 10.48 2.02 5.03
N THR A 62 9.59 1.11 4.69
CA THR A 62 9.97 -0.28 4.95
C THR A 62 11.34 -0.46 4.30
N PRO A 63 12.34 -1.08 4.97
CA PRO A 63 13.46 -1.71 4.25
C PRO A 63 12.87 -2.44 3.05
N PRO A 64 13.58 -2.64 1.92
CA PRO A 64 13.06 -3.47 0.86
C PRO A 64 12.96 -4.92 1.35
N ALA A 65 11.97 -5.22 2.19
CA ALA A 65 11.09 -6.32 1.92
C ALA A 65 10.75 -6.16 0.45
N VAL A 66 11.07 -7.18 -0.33
CA VAL A 66 10.57 -7.35 -1.68
C VAL A 66 9.06 -7.09 -1.60
N LEU A 67 8.65 -5.84 -1.82
CA LEU A 67 7.27 -5.43 -1.69
C LEU A 67 6.60 -6.07 -2.89
N PRO A 68 5.57 -6.93 -2.69
CA PRO A 68 4.68 -7.22 -3.80
C PRO A 68 4.20 -5.87 -4.38
N PRO A 69 4.06 -5.78 -5.72
CA PRO A 69 3.75 -4.53 -6.40
C PRO A 69 2.54 -3.83 -5.78
N ALA A 70 2.56 -2.50 -5.78
CA ALA A 70 1.51 -1.62 -5.26
C ALA A 70 0.10 -2.14 -5.60
N PRO A 71 -0.92 -1.92 -4.73
CA PRO A 71 -2.29 -2.27 -5.07
C PRO A 71 -2.63 -1.56 -6.36
N LYS A 72 -2.85 -2.35 -7.42
CA LYS A 72 -3.40 -1.85 -8.68
C LYS A 72 -4.70 -1.10 -8.32
N PRO A 73 -5.02 0.04 -8.98
CA PRO A 73 -6.30 0.70 -8.81
C PRO A 73 -7.38 -0.38 -8.90
N ASP A 74 -8.28 -0.40 -7.92
CA ASP A 74 -9.18 -1.52 -7.61
C ASP A 74 -9.59 -2.19 -8.92
N PRO A 75 -9.14 -3.43 -9.15
CA PRO A 75 -9.42 -4.09 -10.41
C PRO A 75 -10.93 -4.09 -10.51
N ILE A 76 -11.47 -3.32 -11.46
CA ILE A 76 -12.86 -3.42 -11.86
C ILE A 76 -13.01 -4.90 -12.23
N ILE A 77 -13.52 -5.70 -11.29
CA ILE A 77 -13.90 -7.07 -11.55
C ILE A 77 -15.00 -6.91 -12.57
N TYR A 78 -14.68 -7.13 -13.84
CA TYR A 78 -15.66 -7.18 -14.91
C TYR A 78 -16.37 -8.51 -14.75
N PRO A 79 -17.57 -8.56 -14.14
CA PRO A 79 -18.35 -9.77 -14.20
C PRO A 79 -18.60 -10.08 -15.67
N ARG A 80 -18.29 -11.31 -16.11
CA ARG A 80 -18.59 -11.74 -17.49
C ARG A 80 -20.08 -11.63 -17.86
N ASN A 81 -20.97 -11.40 -16.89
CA ASN A 81 -22.43 -11.28 -17.02
C ASN A 81 -23.08 -10.22 -16.08
N GLY A 82 -22.43 -9.10 -15.73
CA GLY A 82 -23.10 -8.00 -15.00
C GLY A 82 -23.49 -8.28 -13.53
N GLN A 83 -22.78 -9.18 -12.85
CA GLN A 83 -23.00 -9.56 -11.45
C GLN A 83 -22.65 -8.42 -10.47
N SER A 84 -23.54 -8.16 -9.50
CA SER A 84 -23.43 -7.08 -8.51
C SER A 84 -22.35 -7.34 -7.44
N THR A 85 -21.92 -6.30 -6.73
CA THR A 85 -20.98 -6.40 -5.59
C THR A 85 -21.45 -7.39 -4.51
N GLU A 86 -22.75 -7.41 -4.21
CA GLU A 86 -23.34 -8.35 -3.27
C GLU A 86 -23.20 -9.82 -3.72
N GLN A 87 -23.27 -10.07 -5.03
CA GLN A 87 -23.14 -11.40 -5.61
C GLN A 87 -21.68 -11.87 -5.55
N LEU A 88 -20.74 -11.00 -5.89
CA LEU A 88 -19.31 -11.25 -5.72
C LEU A 88 -18.96 -11.57 -4.25
N GLU A 89 -19.50 -10.82 -3.29
CA GLU A 89 -19.28 -11.10 -1.86
C GLU A 89 -19.90 -12.42 -1.41
N ALA A 90 -21.10 -12.75 -1.89
CA ALA A 90 -21.75 -14.02 -1.62
C ALA A 90 -20.95 -15.21 -2.18
N ASP A 91 -20.53 -15.13 -3.45
CA ASP A 91 -19.72 -16.14 -4.12
C ASP A 91 -18.36 -16.30 -3.44
N ARG A 92 -17.71 -15.19 -3.04
CA ARG A 92 -16.45 -15.25 -2.30
C ARG A 92 -16.60 -15.94 -0.95
N ARG A 93 -17.68 -15.65 -0.21
CA ARG A 93 -17.97 -16.35 1.06
C ARG A 93 -18.24 -17.83 0.85
N GLU A 94 -18.92 -18.19 -0.24
CA GLU A 94 -19.19 -19.59 -0.56
C GLU A 94 -17.93 -20.36 -0.97
N CYS A 95 -17.09 -19.78 -1.82
CA CYS A 95 -15.82 -20.39 -2.22
C CYS A 95 -14.84 -20.52 -1.07
N ASN A 96 -14.79 -19.54 -0.16
CA ASN A 96 -14.00 -19.67 1.07
C ASN A 96 -14.50 -20.82 1.95
N ARG A 97 -15.82 -21.01 2.08
CA ARG A 97 -16.39 -22.15 2.82
C ARG A 97 -16.15 -23.48 2.14
N TRP A 98 -16.19 -23.53 0.81
CA TRP A 98 -15.85 -24.75 0.08
C TRP A 98 -14.36 -25.09 0.21
N ALA A 99 -13.48 -24.10 0.16
CA ALA A 99 -12.05 -24.30 0.28
C ALA A 99 -11.63 -24.90 1.65
N THR A 100 -12.35 -24.64 2.74
CA THR A 100 -12.06 -25.30 4.04
C THR A 100 -12.37 -26.79 4.06
N THR A 101 -13.15 -27.29 3.09
CA THR A 101 -13.44 -28.74 2.92
C THR A 101 -12.36 -29.49 2.15
N GLN A 102 -11.40 -28.76 1.55
CA GLN A 102 -10.34 -29.36 0.76
C GLN A 102 -9.29 -30.06 1.65
N PRO A 103 -8.68 -31.15 1.17
CA PRO A 103 -7.67 -31.88 1.92
C PRO A 103 -6.48 -30.99 2.23
N ARG A 104 -6.06 -30.92 3.49
CA ARG A 104 -4.96 -30.06 3.97
C ARG A 104 -5.17 -28.54 3.83
N ALA A 105 -6.33 -28.05 3.41
CA ALA A 105 -6.58 -26.61 3.33
C ALA A 105 -6.49 -25.89 4.70
N GLN A 106 -6.71 -26.61 5.80
CA GLN A 106 -6.51 -26.09 7.16
C GLN A 106 -5.04 -26.10 7.61
N ALA A 107 -4.19 -26.92 6.98
CA ALA A 107 -2.77 -27.05 7.30
C ALA A 107 -1.87 -26.24 6.35
N ASP A 108 -2.32 -25.98 5.12
CA ASP A 108 -1.60 -25.30 4.06
C ASP A 108 -2.45 -24.20 3.42
N SER A 109 -2.10 -22.94 3.68
CA SER A 109 -2.79 -21.77 3.11
C SER A 109 -2.73 -21.73 1.59
N SER A 110 -1.69 -22.29 0.98
CA SER A 110 -1.55 -22.40 -0.48
C SER A 110 -2.59 -23.33 -1.10
N VAL A 111 -2.98 -24.40 -0.40
CA VAL A 111 -4.03 -25.33 -0.85
C VAL A 111 -5.40 -24.65 -0.76
N PHE A 112 -5.64 -23.88 0.31
CA PHE A 112 -6.83 -23.06 0.44
C PHE A 112 -6.94 -22.02 -0.68
N ASN A 113 -5.88 -21.25 -0.93
CA ASN A 113 -5.88 -20.21 -1.97
C ASN A 113 -6.16 -20.80 -3.36
N ARG A 114 -5.47 -21.88 -3.73
CA ARG A 114 -5.72 -22.59 -5.00
C ARG A 114 -7.16 -23.10 -5.11
N ALA A 115 -7.73 -23.59 -4.02
CA ALA A 115 -9.12 -24.04 -4.01
C ALA A 115 -10.11 -22.88 -4.21
N VAL A 116 -9.90 -21.75 -3.53
CA VAL A 116 -10.74 -20.56 -3.74
C VAL A 116 -10.67 -20.09 -5.19
N GLU A 117 -9.47 -20.07 -5.78
CA GLU A 117 -9.25 -19.73 -7.18
C GLU A 117 -10.03 -20.64 -8.14
N ALA A 118 -9.91 -21.96 -7.96
CA ALA A 118 -10.63 -22.93 -8.77
C ALA A 118 -12.16 -22.82 -8.64
N CYS A 119 -12.65 -22.55 -7.44
CA CYS A 119 -14.08 -22.36 -7.19
C CYS A 119 -14.63 -21.10 -7.88
N MET A 120 -13.89 -20.00 -7.80
CA MET A 120 -14.31 -18.74 -8.41
C MET A 120 -14.17 -18.77 -9.95
N ASP A 121 -13.15 -19.45 -10.49
CA ASP A 121 -13.00 -19.67 -11.94
C ASP A 121 -14.17 -20.49 -12.53
N GLY A 122 -14.60 -21.55 -11.84
CA GLY A 122 -15.78 -22.33 -12.22
C GLY A 122 -17.09 -21.54 -12.21
N ARG A 123 -17.14 -20.44 -11.45
CA ARG A 123 -18.27 -19.48 -11.39
C ARG A 123 -18.13 -18.35 -12.42
N GLY A 124 -17.07 -18.36 -13.22
CA GLY A 124 -16.81 -17.41 -14.30
C GLY A 124 -16.10 -16.13 -13.86
N TYR A 125 -15.67 -16.04 -12.59
CA TYR A 125 -14.85 -14.95 -12.10
C TYR A 125 -13.40 -15.16 -12.54
N THR A 126 -12.82 -14.16 -13.19
CA THR A 126 -11.44 -14.23 -13.68
C THR A 126 -10.57 -13.40 -12.74
N MET A 127 -9.75 -14.05 -11.90
CA MET A 127 -8.77 -13.36 -11.06
C MET A 127 -7.48 -13.15 -11.87
N ARG A 128 -7.09 -11.89 -12.11
CA ARG A 128 -5.88 -11.47 -12.88
C ARG A 128 -5.09 -10.39 -12.14
#